data_AF-A0A2E9Q6C4-F1
#
_entry.id   AF-A0A2E9Q6C4-F1
#
_cell.length_a   1.000
_cell.length_b   1.000
_cell.length_c   1.000
_cell.angle_alpha   90.00
_cell.angle_beta   90.00
_cell.angle_gamma   90.00
#
_symmetry.space_group_name_H-M   'P 1'
#
loop_
_entity.id
_entity.type
_entity.pdbx_description
1 polymer ?
#
loop_
_entity_poly.entity_id
_entity_poly.type
_entity_poly.pdbx_seq_one_letter_code
_entity_poly.pdbx_strand_id
1 'polypeptide(L)'
;MSDKEKSGSTKGTLAIWFVAALFLALSPIGQEPHLWQKLKLLWHGWLQKPVDWFDLLMHGVPITAWAAYVIYLALKRRAAD
;
A
#
# COMPACT_ATOMS: atom_id res chain seq x y z
N MET A 1 36.32 5.33 21.47
CA MET A 1 34.99 5.01 22.05
C MET A 1 34.40 3.89 21.21
N SER A 2 34.05 2.77 21.85
CA SER A 2 34.03 1.41 21.29
C SER A 2 32.76 1.09 20.49
N ASP A 3 32.91 0.59 19.26
CA ASP A 3 31.86 0.18 18.31
C ASP A 3 30.78 -0.76 18.89
N LYS A 4 31.02 -1.37 20.05
CA LYS A 4 30.04 -2.21 20.75
C LYS A 4 28.81 -1.45 21.29
N GLU A 5 28.91 -0.16 21.61
CA GLU A 5 27.75 0.60 22.15
C GLU A 5 26.72 0.97 21.07
N LYS A 6 27.16 1.29 19.84
CA LYS A 6 26.24 1.61 18.73
C LYS A 6 25.44 0.39 18.23
N SER A 7 26.00 -0.82 18.38
CA SER A 7 25.39 -2.09 17.94
C SER A 7 24.26 -2.56 18.87
N GLY A 8 24.32 -2.23 20.16
CA GLY A 8 23.23 -2.52 21.12
C GLY A 8 22.01 -1.62 20.94
N SER A 9 22.26 -0.33 20.66
CA SER A 9 21.20 0.68 20.47
C SER A 9 20.41 0.48 19.18
N THR A 10 21.07 0.13 18.06
CA THR A 10 20.42 -0.09 16.76
C THR A 10 19.47 -1.28 16.75
N LYS A 11 19.80 -2.37 17.47
CA LYS A 11 18.90 -3.54 17.60
C LYS A 11 17.59 -3.18 18.31
N GLY A 12 17.66 -2.36 19.35
CA GLY A 12 16.48 -1.87 20.07
C GLY A 12 15.59 -0.98 19.19
N THR A 13 16.20 -0.05 18.45
CA THR A 13 15.48 0.82 17.51
C THR A 13 14.83 0.03 16.38
N LEU A 14 15.54 -0.91 15.77
CA LEU A 14 14.99 -1.79 14.72
C LEU A 14 13.85 -2.66 15.23
N ALA A 15 13.95 -3.16 16.47
CA ALA A 15 12.86 -3.90 17.10
C ALA A 15 11.61 -3.02 17.30
N ILE A 16 11.78 -1.76 17.73
CA ILE A 16 10.66 -0.82 17.87
C ILE A 16 10.01 -0.53 16.52
N TRP A 17 10.78 -0.29 15.46
CA TRP A 17 10.25 -0.10 14.11
C TRP A 17 9.57 -1.34 13.56
N PHE A 18 10.12 -2.52 13.81
CA PHE A 18 9.53 -3.79 13.40
C PHE A 18 8.20 -4.05 14.10
N VAL A 19 8.13 -3.80 15.41
CA VAL A 19 6.89 -3.91 16.19
C VAL A 19 5.89 -2.85 15.72
N ALA A 20 6.30 -1.59 15.52
CA ALA A 20 5.42 -0.54 15.00
C ALA A 20 4.88 -0.90 13.61
N ALA A 21 5.72 -1.43 12.71
CA ALA A 21 5.32 -1.90 11.40
C ALA A 21 4.33 -3.07 11.47
N LEU A 22 4.51 -4.00 12.40
CA LEU A 22 3.55 -5.07 12.66
C LEU A 22 2.21 -4.52 13.15
N PHE A 23 2.20 -3.57 14.09
CA PHE A 23 0.97 -2.94 14.56
C PHE A 23 0.26 -2.14 13.47
N LEU A 24 1.00 -1.43 12.61
CA LEU A 24 0.47 -0.72 11.45
C LEU A 24 -0.05 -1.67 10.36
N ALA A 25 0.59 -2.81 10.15
CA ALA A 25 0.15 -3.83 9.20
C ALA A 25 -1.04 -4.64 9.72
N LEU A 26 -1.16 -4.83 11.04
CA LEU A 26 -2.32 -5.44 11.70
C LEU A 26 -3.45 -4.44 11.95
N SER A 27 -3.20 -3.14 11.83
CA SER A 27 -4.26 -2.14 11.73
C SER A 27 -4.80 -2.17 10.30
N PRO A 28 -6.11 -2.36 10.04
CA PRO A 28 -7.21 -2.78 10.90
C PRO A 28 -7.76 -4.14 10.45
N ILE A 29 -7.85 -5.11 11.37
CA ILE A 29 -8.63 -6.34 11.20
C ILE A 29 -10.12 -5.96 11.25
N GLY A 30 -10.71 -5.58 10.10
CA GLY A 30 -12.16 -5.33 9.98
C GLY A 30 -12.58 -4.00 9.37
N GLN A 31 -11.65 -3.10 8.99
CA GLN A 31 -12.03 -1.94 8.18
C GLN A 31 -12.11 -2.36 6.70
N GLU A 32 -13.15 -1.88 6.00
CA GLU A 32 -13.25 -2.09 4.56
C GLU A 32 -11.98 -1.59 3.88
N PRO A 33 -11.47 -2.26 2.82
CA PRO A 33 -10.26 -1.84 2.14
C PRO A 33 -10.35 -0.35 1.81
N HIS A 34 -9.32 0.44 2.15
CA HIS A 34 -9.37 1.90 1.99
C HIS A 34 -9.76 2.35 0.58
N LEU A 35 -9.33 1.60 -0.44
CA LEU A 35 -9.73 1.83 -1.82
C LEU A 35 -11.22 1.52 -2.05
N TRP A 36 -11.73 0.44 -1.48
CA TRP A 36 -13.14 0.05 -1.58
C TRP A 36 -14.08 1.07 -0.93
N GLN A 37 -13.72 1.58 0.25
CA GLN A 37 -14.46 2.64 0.92
C GLN A 37 -14.52 3.91 0.05
N LYS A 38 -13.40 4.31 -0.55
CA LYS A 38 -13.32 5.47 -1.46
C LYS A 38 -14.09 5.25 -2.76
N LEU A 39 -14.07 4.05 -3.32
CA LEU A 39 -14.87 3.71 -4.50
C LEU A 39 -16.37 3.77 -4.21
N LYS A 40 -16.82 3.33 -3.03
CA LYS A 40 -18.22 3.51 -2.60
C LYS A 40 -18.56 4.99 -2.44
N LEU A 41 -17.68 5.78 -1.82
CA LEU A 41 -17.89 7.23 -1.68
C LEU A 41 -17.92 7.94 -3.05
N LEU A 42 -17.08 7.51 -4.00
CA LEU A 42 -17.09 7.98 -5.39
C LEU A 42 -18.41 7.61 -6.08
N TRP A 43 -18.87 6.36 -5.93
CA TRP A 43 -20.12 5.88 -6.52
C TRP A 43 -21.35 6.64 -6.03
N HIS A 44 -21.36 7.02 -4.75
CA HIS A 44 -22.46 7.79 -4.16
C HIS A 44 -22.31 9.31 -4.41
N GLY A 45 -21.18 9.79 -4.93
CA GLY A 45 -20.90 11.21 -5.14
C GLY A 45 -20.46 11.99 -3.89
N TRP A 46 -20.05 11.29 -2.82
CA TRP A 46 -19.64 11.88 -1.54
C TRP A 46 -18.13 12.07 -1.42
N LEU A 47 -17.37 11.85 -2.50
CA LEU A 47 -15.91 12.04 -2.53
C LEU A 47 -15.54 13.53 -2.61
N GLN A 48 -15.72 14.25 -1.51
CA GLN A 48 -15.57 15.71 -1.46
C GLN A 48 -14.20 16.17 -0.97
N LYS A 49 -13.45 15.33 -0.25
CA LYS A 49 -12.17 15.76 0.32
C LYS A 49 -11.02 15.51 -0.66
N PRO A 50 -10.08 16.47 -0.84
CA PRO A 50 -8.90 16.27 -1.67
C PRO A 50 -8.06 15.04 -1.28
N VAL A 51 -8.01 14.70 0.00
CA VAL A 51 -7.31 13.51 0.51
C VAL A 51 -7.91 12.21 -0.04
N ASP A 52 -9.22 12.15 -0.25
CA ASP A 52 -9.88 10.95 -0.78
C ASP A 52 -9.53 10.73 -2.25
N TRP A 53 -9.44 11.82 -3.03
CA TRP A 53 -8.95 11.80 -4.41
C TRP A 53 -7.47 11.42 -4.49
N PHE A 54 -6.65 12.00 -3.63
CA PHE A 54 -5.23 11.66 -3.55
C PHE A 54 -5.04 10.17 -3.26
N ASP A 55 -5.76 9.63 -2.28
CA ASP A 55 -5.64 8.23 -1.91
C ASP A 55 -6.17 7.28 -2.99
N LEU A 56 -7.24 7.66 -3.71
CA LEU A 56 -7.75 6.90 -4.86
C LEU A 56 -6.74 6.87 -5.99
N LEU A 57 -6.02 7.97 -6.25
CA LEU A 57 -4.93 8.01 -7.24
C LEU A 57 -3.72 7.21 -6.76
N MET A 58 -3.28 7.41 -5.51
CA MET A 58 -2.12 6.71 -4.95
C MET A 58 -2.26 5.20 -4.96
N HIS A 59 -3.46 4.67 -4.74
CA HIS A 59 -3.71 3.22 -4.76
C HIS A 59 -4.20 2.75 -6.13
N GLY A 60 -5.03 3.53 -6.82
CA GLY A 60 -5.61 3.15 -8.11
C GLY A 60 -4.59 3.13 -9.24
N VAL A 61 -3.65 4.09 -9.28
CA VAL A 61 -2.62 4.17 -10.33
C VAL A 61 -1.73 2.91 -10.36
N PRO A 62 -1.09 2.48 -9.26
CA PRO A 62 -0.24 1.29 -9.31
C PRO A 62 -1.03 0.01 -9.64
N ILE A 63 -2.27 -0.12 -9.14
CA ILE A 63 -3.12 -1.30 -9.42
C ILE A 63 -3.51 -1.34 -10.91
N THR A 64 -3.96 -0.22 -11.47
CA THR A 64 -4.35 -0.14 -12.88
C THR A 64 -3.16 -0.33 -13.81
N ALA A 65 -2.00 0.24 -13.50
CA ALA A 65 -0.76 0.04 -14.25
C ALA A 65 -0.31 -1.43 -14.22
N TRP A 66 -0.34 -2.07 -13.04
CA TRP A 66 0.00 -3.48 -12.92
C TRP A 66 -0.96 -4.38 -13.70
N ALA A 67 -2.27 -4.15 -13.58
CA ALA A 67 -3.28 -4.89 -14.33
C ALA A 67 -3.09 -4.73 -15.85
N ALA A 68 -2.86 -3.51 -16.32
CA ALA A 68 -2.57 -3.22 -17.73
C ALA A 68 -1.31 -3.96 -18.21
N TYR A 69 -0.26 -3.98 -17.40
CA TYR A 69 0.98 -4.70 -17.71
C TYR A 69 0.75 -6.22 -17.80
N VAL A 70 0.02 -6.80 -16.85
CA VAL A 70 -0.34 -8.24 -16.87
C VAL A 70 -1.16 -8.58 -18.11
N ILE A 71 -2.15 -7.74 -18.46
CA ILE A 71 -2.95 -7.89 -19.68
C ILE A 71 -2.07 -7.81 -20.92
N TYR A 72 -1.18 -6.81 -20.99
CA TYR A 72 -0.23 -6.67 -22.10
C TYR A 72 0.64 -7.92 -22.26
N LEU A 73 1.18 -8.47 -21.16
CA LEU A 73 1.95 -9.70 -21.20
C LEU A 73 1.12 -10.91 -21.65
N ALA A 74 -0.12 -11.03 -21.16
CA ALA A 74 -1.03 -12.09 -21.57
C ALA A 74 -1.37 -12.02 -23.07
N LEU A 75 -1.62 -10.82 -23.59
CA LEU A 75 -1.86 -10.58 -25.02
C LEU A 75 -0.62 -10.84 -25.87
N LYS A 76 0.55 -10.39 -25.42
CA LYS A 76 1.83 -10.65 -26.11
C LYS A 76 2.14 -12.15 -26.17
N ARG A 77 1.84 -12.90 -25.11
CA ARG A 77 2.01 -14.35 -25.08
C ARG A 77 1.09 -15.05 -26.10
N ARG A 78 -0.18 -14.65 -26.17
CA ARG A 78 -1.15 -15.16 -27.16
C ARG A 78 -0.75 -14.91 -28.62
N ALA A 79 0.01 -13.85 -28.89
CA ALA A 79 0.47 -13.52 -30.24
C ALA A 79 1.77 -14.25 -30.64
N ALA A 80 2.43 -14.92 -29.70
CA ALA A 80 3.63 -15.71 -29.94
C ALA A 80 3.34 -17.22 -30.08
N ASP A 81 2.09 -17.63 -29.86
CA ASP A 81 1.54 -18.97 -30.10
C ASP A 81 0.84 -19.01 -31.47
#